data_AF-A0A2S7QIZ8-F1
#
_entry.id   AF-A0A2S7QIZ8-F1
#
_cell.length_a   1.000
_cell.length_b   1.000
_cell.length_c   1.000
_cell.angle_alpha   90.00
_cell.angle_beta   90.00
_cell.angle_gamma   90.00
#
_symmetry.space_group_name_H-M   'P 1'
#
loop_
_entity.id
_entity.type
_entity.pdbx_description
1 polymer ?
#
loop_
_entity_poly.entity_id
_entity_poly.type
_entity_poly.pdbx_seq_one_letter_code
_entity_poly.pdbx_strand_id
1 'polypeptide(L)'
;MLKDSTTIALVPHPSDDPREPLNWSMKKKISIVAALCLATFANFSSGLAGQLSPGPQAKLYGVDTTKIAYQNSFSNGGMIAGALILFPLSHIFGRSSVIFWSTVATCASQIWAACMTHSTQYVPYLGSRFVAGFFEVSAGILGPRMLFDLFFLHQRGRVFTYFHFALDFGTVASPTLSAFISTAGHDPSWTYAFWWTAGLTALAAIMVFFFVYETAWDRSEGADNDSIATPEGFFASKIATFFPGTKVTKSASIKQTLEVAARPFLIAASPPMLLLGFFVLFNFGFYVAMNSITPVWLQKPVKAGGYGFTSRETALCE
;
A
#
# COMPACT_ATOMS: atom_id res chain seq x y z
N MET A 1 -19.08 -2.97 -36.17
CA MET A 1 -20.26 -3.84 -36.37
C MET A 1 -20.34 -4.82 -35.22
N LEU A 2 -21.30 -4.62 -34.30
CA LEU A 2 -21.64 -5.57 -33.24
C LEU A 2 -22.69 -6.53 -33.79
N LYS A 3 -22.35 -7.80 -33.98
CA LYS A 3 -23.33 -8.83 -34.33
C LYS A 3 -22.85 -10.19 -33.81
N ASP A 4 -22.97 -10.38 -32.50
CA ASP A 4 -23.32 -11.68 -31.91
C ASP A 4 -23.68 -11.49 -30.43
N SER A 5 -24.91 -11.86 -30.06
CA SER A 5 -25.51 -11.68 -28.73
C SER A 5 -25.01 -12.67 -27.67
N THR A 6 -23.92 -13.39 -27.96
CA THR A 6 -23.22 -14.33 -27.06
C THR A 6 -21.72 -14.03 -26.93
N THR A 7 -21.19 -13.09 -27.71
CA THR A 7 -19.76 -12.72 -27.69
C THR A 7 -19.58 -11.46 -26.85
N ILE A 8 -19.11 -11.62 -25.62
CA ILE A 8 -18.78 -10.49 -24.74
C ILE A 8 -17.80 -9.58 -25.49
N ALA A 9 -18.19 -8.32 -25.73
CA ALA A 9 -17.32 -7.34 -26.36
C ALA A 9 -16.06 -7.14 -25.49
N LEU A 10 -14.91 -7.57 -26.00
CA LEU A 10 -13.63 -7.41 -25.33
C LEU A 10 -13.18 -5.95 -25.48
N VAL A 11 -13.24 -5.21 -24.37
CA VAL A 11 -12.78 -3.83 -24.28
C VAL A 11 -11.64 -3.78 -23.25
N PRO A 12 -10.42 -3.36 -23.63
CA PRO A 12 -9.96 -3.03 -24.99
C PRO A 12 -9.87 -4.27 -25.92
N HIS A 13 -9.81 -4.03 -27.23
CA HIS A 13 -9.58 -5.10 -28.22
C HIS A 13 -8.16 -5.63 -28.03
N PRO A 14 -7.96 -6.95 -27.89
CA PRO A 14 -6.62 -7.52 -27.73
C PRO A 14 -5.80 -7.33 -29.02
N SER A 15 -4.52 -7.02 -28.87
CA SER A 15 -3.54 -7.08 -29.95
C SER A 15 -3.16 -8.55 -30.24
N ASP A 16 -2.63 -8.83 -31.42
CA ASP A 16 -2.09 -10.16 -31.74
C ASP A 16 -0.71 -10.42 -31.09
N ASP A 17 -0.11 -9.43 -30.43
CA ASP A 17 1.18 -9.59 -29.77
C ASP A 17 1.07 -10.42 -28.47
N PRO A 18 1.78 -11.57 -28.35
CA PRO A 18 1.80 -12.38 -27.13
C PRO A 18 2.44 -11.68 -25.92
N ARG A 19 3.17 -10.57 -26.13
CA ARG A 19 3.77 -9.75 -25.07
C ARG A 19 2.74 -8.88 -24.36
N GLU A 20 1.58 -8.63 -24.97
CA GLU A 20 0.54 -7.83 -24.34
C GLU A 20 0.04 -8.50 -23.04
N PRO A 21 0.00 -7.77 -21.90
CA PRO A 21 -0.49 -8.31 -20.62
C PRO A 21 -1.92 -8.87 -20.67
N LEU A 22 -2.72 -8.39 -21.63
CA LEU A 22 -4.09 -8.82 -21.85
C LEU A 22 -4.18 -10.26 -22.38
N ASN A 23 -3.16 -10.74 -23.11
CA ASN A 23 -3.10 -12.07 -23.70
C ASN A 23 -2.47 -13.13 -22.79
N TRP A 24 -1.99 -12.74 -21.61
CA TRP A 24 -1.35 -13.68 -20.69
C TRP A 24 -2.32 -14.73 -20.14
N SER A 25 -1.79 -15.91 -19.80
CA SER A 25 -2.58 -16.99 -19.23
C SER A 25 -3.23 -16.58 -17.90
N MET A 26 -4.46 -17.07 -17.66
CA MET A 26 -5.22 -16.71 -16.46
C MET A 26 -4.47 -17.07 -15.16
N LYS A 27 -3.69 -18.16 -15.17
CA LYS A 27 -2.85 -18.56 -14.03
C LYS A 27 -1.81 -17.49 -13.69
N LYS A 28 -1.15 -16.92 -14.70
CA LYS A 28 -0.17 -15.82 -14.53
C LYS A 28 -0.85 -14.55 -14.02
N LYS A 29 -2.04 -14.22 -14.54
CA LYS A 29 -2.82 -13.07 -14.06
C LYS A 29 -3.21 -13.21 -12.60
N ILE A 30 -3.74 -14.39 -12.21
CA ILE A 30 -4.13 -14.67 -10.83
C ILE A 30 -2.93 -14.60 -9.88
N SER A 31 -1.75 -15.13 -10.26
CA SER A 31 -0.56 -15.02 -9.41
C SER A 31 -0.09 -13.59 -9.21
N ILE A 32 -0.18 -12.73 -10.23
CA ILE A 32 0.14 -11.30 -10.11
C ILE A 32 -0.86 -10.61 -9.18
N VAL A 33 -2.17 -10.87 -9.36
CA VAL A 33 -3.21 -10.30 -8.51
C VAL A 33 -3.02 -10.73 -7.05
N ALA A 34 -2.77 -12.02 -6.80
CA ALA A 34 -2.55 -12.53 -5.45
C ALA A 34 -1.34 -11.87 -4.78
N ALA A 35 -0.23 -11.72 -5.50
CA ALA A 35 0.96 -11.03 -5.00
C ALA A 35 0.71 -9.54 -4.74
N LEU A 36 -0.05 -8.86 -5.61
CA LEU A 36 -0.45 -7.47 -5.41
C LEU A 36 -1.39 -7.32 -4.20
N CYS A 37 -2.38 -8.20 -4.03
CA CYS A 37 -3.26 -8.19 -2.87
C CYS A 37 -2.47 -8.41 -1.57
N LEU A 38 -1.54 -9.36 -1.55
CA LEU A 38 -0.68 -9.59 -0.39
C LEU A 38 0.22 -8.38 -0.11
N ALA A 39 0.78 -7.75 -1.14
CA ALA A 39 1.60 -6.56 -0.99
C ALA A 39 0.79 -5.37 -0.47
N THR A 40 -0.43 -5.14 -0.98
CA THR A 40 -1.31 -4.09 -0.48
C THR A 40 -1.71 -4.36 0.96
N PHE A 41 -2.12 -5.58 1.29
CA PHE A 41 -2.42 -5.99 2.67
C PHE A 41 -1.25 -5.74 3.61
N ALA A 42 -0.05 -6.23 3.27
CA ALA A 42 1.15 -6.10 4.08
C ALA A 42 1.61 -4.66 4.28
N ASN A 43 1.61 -3.88 3.20
CA ASN A 43 1.97 -2.47 3.26
C ASN A 43 0.97 -1.71 4.12
N PHE A 44 -0.34 -1.79 3.85
CA PHE A 44 -1.37 -1.06 4.61
C PHE A 44 -1.48 -1.48 6.08
N SER A 45 -1.06 -2.71 6.40
CA SER A 45 -0.94 -3.14 7.78
C SER A 45 0.21 -2.45 8.53
N SER A 46 1.27 -2.02 7.84
CA SER A 46 2.49 -1.54 8.49
C SER A 46 2.33 -0.18 9.16
N GLY A 47 1.61 0.75 8.54
CA GLY A 47 1.40 2.11 9.04
C GLY A 47 0.49 2.22 10.24
N LEU A 48 -0.37 1.22 10.48
CA LEU A 48 -1.33 1.17 11.60
C LEU A 48 -0.89 0.19 12.71
N ALA A 49 0.25 -0.49 12.53
CA ALA A 49 0.80 -1.37 13.55
C ALA A 49 1.07 -0.62 14.86
N GLY A 50 0.67 -1.21 15.99
CA GLY A 50 0.88 -0.64 17.32
C GLY A 50 -0.08 0.49 17.73
N GLN A 51 -1.07 0.83 16.90
CA GLN A 51 -2.08 1.85 17.20
C GLN A 51 -2.85 1.61 18.51
N LEU A 52 -3.20 0.35 18.80
CA LEU A 52 -3.98 -0.03 19.99
C LEU A 52 -3.15 -0.28 21.25
N SER A 53 -1.83 -0.12 21.21
CA SER A 53 -0.95 -0.34 22.37
C SER A 53 -0.13 0.89 22.77
N PRO A 54 -0.74 2.09 22.94
CA PRO A 54 0.00 3.31 23.25
C PRO A 54 0.54 3.33 24.69
N GLY A 55 -0.06 2.60 25.63
CA GLY A 55 0.31 2.63 27.05
C GLY A 55 1.77 2.24 27.35
N PRO A 56 2.25 1.07 26.89
CA PRO A 56 3.65 0.68 27.05
C PRO A 56 4.63 1.66 26.38
N GLN A 57 4.29 2.19 25.21
CA GLN A 57 5.11 3.17 24.50
C GLN A 57 5.18 4.53 25.22
N ALA A 58 4.05 4.99 25.74
CA ALA A 58 3.94 6.22 26.52
C ALA A 58 4.84 6.17 27.76
N LYS A 59 4.85 5.03 28.48
CA LYS A 59 5.74 4.80 29.63
C LYS A 59 7.21 4.79 29.24
N LEU A 60 7.55 4.15 28.12
CA LEU A 60 8.95 4.05 27.66
C LEU A 60 9.54 5.43 27.31
N TYR A 61 8.79 6.25 26.58
CA TYR A 61 9.25 7.57 26.15
C TYR A 61 8.99 8.68 27.18
N GLY A 62 8.26 8.39 28.27
CA GLY A 62 7.87 9.39 29.26
C GLY A 62 6.93 10.46 28.70
N VAL A 63 6.08 10.11 27.73
CA VAL A 63 5.14 11.02 27.05
C VAL A 63 3.70 10.60 27.29
N ASP A 64 2.76 11.53 27.12
CA ASP A 64 1.34 11.23 27.22
C ASP A 64 0.86 10.30 26.09
N THR A 65 -0.19 9.52 26.33
CA THR A 65 -0.76 8.60 25.33
C THR A 65 -1.25 9.35 24.08
N THR A 66 -1.70 10.60 24.23
CA THR A 66 -2.07 11.47 23.12
C THR A 66 -0.89 11.75 22.18
N LYS A 67 0.33 11.90 22.72
CA LYS A 67 1.55 12.10 21.91
C LYS A 67 1.96 10.83 21.17
N ILE A 68 1.66 9.65 21.70
CA ILE A 68 1.89 8.40 20.97
C ILE A 68 0.94 8.28 19.78
N ALA A 69 -0.32 8.75 19.90
CA ALA A 69 -1.28 8.76 18.81
C ALA A 69 -0.82 9.58 17.58
N TYR A 70 0.13 10.51 17.74
CA TYR A 70 0.76 11.22 16.62
C TYR A 70 1.43 10.27 15.61
N GLN A 71 1.78 9.04 16.00
CA GLN A 71 2.29 8.04 15.07
C GLN A 71 1.39 7.85 13.83
N ASN A 72 0.06 7.86 14.02
CA ASN A 72 -0.92 7.71 12.95
C ASN A 72 -0.91 8.94 12.05
N SER A 73 -0.83 10.13 12.66
CA SER A 73 -0.76 11.39 11.92
C SER A 73 0.52 11.49 11.07
N PHE A 74 1.67 11.07 11.60
CA PHE A 74 2.92 11.00 10.86
C PHE A 74 2.87 9.98 9.73
N SER A 75 2.28 8.79 9.97
CA SER A 75 2.05 7.77 8.94
C SER A 75 1.16 8.31 7.81
N ASN A 76 0.03 8.92 8.15
CA ASN A 76 -0.89 9.53 7.18
C ASN A 76 -0.25 10.69 6.40
N GLY A 77 0.56 11.51 7.07
CA GLY A 77 1.35 12.56 6.41
C GLY A 77 2.35 11.98 5.41
N GLY A 78 2.99 10.87 5.78
CA GLY A 78 3.83 10.06 4.90
C GLY A 78 3.05 9.56 3.69
N MET A 79 1.88 8.98 3.89
CA MET A 79 1.01 8.46 2.83
C MET A 79 0.66 9.52 1.78
N ILE A 80 0.33 10.74 2.21
CA ILE A 80 0.06 11.87 1.30
C ILE A 80 1.32 12.22 0.48
N ALA A 81 2.46 12.38 1.14
CA ALA A 81 3.72 12.71 0.47
C ALA A 81 4.16 11.59 -0.51
N GLY A 82 4.01 10.34 -0.08
CA GLY A 82 4.30 9.14 -0.87
C GLY A 82 3.43 9.08 -2.12
N ALA A 83 2.13 9.37 -1.99
CA ALA A 83 1.21 9.35 -3.12
C ALA A 83 1.59 10.35 -4.21
N LEU A 84 2.04 11.54 -3.81
CA LEU A 84 2.43 12.61 -4.71
C LEU A 84 3.77 12.35 -5.41
N ILE A 85 4.70 11.66 -4.74
CA ILE A 85 6.06 11.46 -5.27
C ILE A 85 6.19 10.10 -5.97
N LEU A 86 5.66 9.02 -5.41
CA LEU A 86 5.83 7.66 -5.96
C LEU A 86 5.01 7.45 -7.23
N PHE A 87 3.87 8.14 -7.39
CA PHE A 87 3.08 8.10 -8.62
C PHE A 87 3.87 8.57 -9.85
N PRO A 88 4.42 9.80 -9.90
CA PRO A 88 5.26 10.23 -11.02
C PRO A 88 6.56 9.41 -11.12
N LEU A 89 7.14 8.99 -10.00
CA LEU A 89 8.33 8.15 -9.99
C LEU A 89 8.13 6.82 -10.75
N SER A 90 6.92 6.26 -10.68
CA SER A 90 6.55 5.03 -11.40
C SER A 90 6.60 5.15 -12.93
N HIS A 91 6.54 6.37 -13.47
CA HIS A 91 6.68 6.62 -14.91
C HIS A 91 8.14 6.62 -15.38
N ILE A 92 9.10 6.80 -14.46
CA ILE A 92 10.52 6.78 -14.75
C ILE A 92 11.07 5.37 -14.53
N PHE A 93 10.82 4.80 -13.36
CA PHE A 93 11.42 3.52 -12.94
C PHE A 93 10.56 2.29 -13.22
N GLY A 94 9.36 2.46 -13.78
CA GLY A 94 8.40 1.37 -13.95
C GLY A 94 7.59 1.09 -12.67
N ARG A 95 6.40 0.52 -12.86
CA ARG A 95 5.41 0.37 -11.78
C ARG A 95 5.80 -0.75 -10.83
N SER A 96 6.28 -1.86 -11.39
CA SER A 96 6.65 -3.05 -10.62
C SER A 96 7.86 -2.78 -9.74
N SER A 97 8.84 -2.04 -10.28
CA SER A 97 10.04 -1.62 -9.54
C SER A 97 9.69 -0.76 -8.33
N VAL A 98 8.85 0.26 -8.53
CA VAL A 98 8.43 1.15 -7.43
C VAL A 98 7.67 0.38 -6.34
N ILE A 99 6.76 -0.53 -6.70
CA ILE A 99 6.04 -1.35 -5.70
C ILE A 99 7.02 -2.21 -4.88
N PHE A 100 7.97 -2.88 -5.54
CA PHE A 100 8.94 -3.75 -4.88
C PHE A 100 9.82 -2.97 -3.90
N TRP A 101 10.49 -1.91 -4.37
CA TRP A 101 11.38 -1.11 -3.54
C TRP A 101 10.66 -0.40 -2.40
N SER A 102 9.44 0.06 -2.65
CA SER A 102 8.62 0.64 -1.61
C SER A 102 8.26 -0.41 -0.56
N THR A 103 7.87 -1.63 -0.95
CA THR A 103 7.58 -2.71 0.01
C THR A 103 8.81 -3.08 0.85
N VAL A 104 9.99 -3.12 0.24
CA VAL A 104 11.27 -3.32 0.95
C VAL A 104 11.56 -2.19 1.92
N ALA A 105 11.33 -0.94 1.51
CA ALA A 105 11.51 0.23 2.36
C ALA A 105 10.51 0.27 3.53
N THR A 106 9.26 -0.16 3.32
CA THR A 106 8.26 -0.37 4.38
C THR A 106 8.74 -1.44 5.36
N CYS A 107 9.28 -2.56 4.89
CA CYS A 107 9.85 -3.58 5.79
C CYS A 107 11.00 -3.00 6.64
N ALA A 108 11.91 -2.26 6.02
CA ALA A 108 13.01 -1.62 6.72
C ALA A 108 12.53 -0.59 7.76
N SER A 109 11.48 0.19 7.47
CA SER A 109 10.92 1.15 8.42
C SER A 109 10.20 0.48 9.59
N GLN A 110 9.57 -0.69 9.38
CA GLN A 110 9.00 -1.49 10.48
C GLN A 110 10.09 -2.04 11.40
N ILE A 111 11.19 -2.54 10.85
CA ILE A 111 12.36 -2.98 11.64
C ILE A 111 12.94 -1.79 12.40
N TRP A 112 13.09 -0.64 11.74
CA TRP A 112 13.56 0.58 12.38
C TRP A 112 12.71 0.94 13.60
N ALA A 113 11.38 0.95 13.45
CA ALA A 113 10.49 1.23 14.57
C ALA A 113 10.55 0.20 15.69
N ALA A 114 10.71 -1.09 15.36
CA ALA A 114 10.83 -2.16 16.33
C ALA A 114 12.10 -2.03 17.19
N CYS A 115 13.16 -1.44 16.62
CA CYS A 115 14.43 -1.19 17.30
C CYS A 115 14.45 0.10 18.16
N MET A 116 13.42 0.95 18.09
CA MET A 116 13.35 2.18 18.89
C MET A 116 12.88 1.88 20.33
N THR A 117 13.72 1.22 21.12
CA THR A 117 13.37 0.75 22.48
C THR A 117 13.93 1.62 23.60
N HIS A 118 14.55 2.76 23.30
CA HIS A 118 15.11 3.67 24.31
C HIS A 118 14.27 4.93 24.50
N SER A 119 14.26 5.47 25.72
CA SER A 119 13.43 6.64 26.11
C SER A 119 13.73 7.92 25.30
N THR A 120 14.94 8.07 24.76
CA THR A 120 15.35 9.23 23.96
C THR A 120 14.93 9.16 22.49
N GLN A 121 14.34 8.05 22.04
CA GLN A 121 14.13 7.75 20.62
C GLN A 121 12.71 8.06 20.10
N TYR A 122 11.94 8.89 20.81
CA TYR A 122 10.59 9.26 20.38
C TYR A 122 10.54 9.95 19.00
N VAL A 123 11.46 10.88 18.71
CA VAL A 123 11.51 11.58 17.42
C VAL A 123 11.94 10.65 16.27
N PRO A 124 13.04 9.87 16.39
CA PRO A 124 13.37 8.82 15.42
C PRO A 124 12.22 7.83 15.17
N TYR A 125 11.48 7.46 16.22
CA TYR A 125 10.29 6.62 16.09
C TYR A 125 9.21 7.25 15.22
N LEU A 126 8.85 8.51 15.44
CA LEU A 126 7.91 9.22 14.56
C LEU A 126 8.42 9.34 13.12
N GLY A 127 9.74 9.52 12.94
CA GLY A 127 10.38 9.50 11.63
C GLY A 127 10.19 8.17 10.91
N SER A 128 10.35 7.04 11.61
CA SER A 128 10.11 5.71 11.03
C SER A 128 8.67 5.52 10.57
N ARG A 129 7.69 6.11 11.28
CA ARG A 129 6.27 6.10 10.91
C ARG A 129 5.98 6.91 9.65
N PHE A 130 6.57 8.09 9.53
CA PHE A 130 6.46 8.88 8.31
C PHE A 130 7.03 8.13 7.10
N VAL A 131 8.19 7.50 7.26
CA VAL A 131 8.83 6.71 6.19
C VAL A 131 7.99 5.48 5.84
N ALA A 132 7.42 4.78 6.83
CA ALA A 132 6.50 3.67 6.58
C ALA A 132 5.30 4.11 5.73
N GLY A 133 4.60 5.16 6.16
CA GLY A 133 3.45 5.68 5.41
C GLY A 133 3.81 6.17 4.00
N PHE A 134 5.00 6.76 3.82
CA PHE A 134 5.49 7.21 2.52
C PHE A 134 5.57 6.07 1.50
N PHE A 135 6.09 4.90 1.89
CA PHE A 135 6.29 3.78 0.97
C PHE A 135 5.10 2.81 0.90
N GLU A 136 4.33 2.70 1.98
CA GLU A 136 3.15 1.83 2.08
C GLU A 136 2.11 2.09 0.98
N VAL A 137 1.90 3.35 0.61
CA VAL A 137 0.86 3.76 -0.34
C VAL A 137 1.11 3.30 -1.79
N SER A 138 2.37 2.95 -2.11
CA SER A 138 2.81 2.61 -3.47
C SER A 138 1.97 1.53 -4.15
N ALA A 139 1.72 0.42 -3.44
CA ALA A 139 0.95 -0.71 -3.96
C ALA A 139 -0.52 -0.34 -4.17
N GLY A 140 -1.09 0.51 -3.30
CA GLY A 140 -2.47 0.99 -3.41
C GLY A 140 -2.71 1.88 -4.62
N ILE A 141 -1.73 2.70 -5.01
CA ILE A 141 -1.85 3.62 -6.15
C ILE A 141 -1.53 2.92 -7.48
N LEU A 142 -0.49 2.09 -7.50
CA LEU A 142 0.00 1.46 -8.73
C LEU A 142 -0.72 0.15 -9.05
N GLY A 143 -1.21 -0.57 -8.04
CA GLY A 143 -1.95 -1.83 -8.19
C GLY A 143 -3.16 -1.71 -9.11
N PRO A 144 -4.11 -0.78 -8.88
CA PRO A 144 -5.24 -0.47 -9.77
C PRO A 144 -4.85 -0.34 -11.24
N ARG A 145 -3.71 0.31 -11.50
CA ARG A 145 -3.21 0.55 -12.85
C ARG A 145 -2.72 -0.74 -13.51
N MET A 146 -2.06 -1.62 -12.76
CA MET A 146 -1.66 -2.94 -13.26
C MET A 146 -2.87 -3.84 -13.52
N LEU A 147 -3.89 -3.80 -12.65
CA LEU A 147 -5.14 -4.55 -12.83
C LEU A 147 -5.88 -4.10 -14.10
N PHE A 148 -5.89 -2.80 -14.39
CA PHE A 148 -6.47 -2.26 -15.61
C PHE A 148 -5.81 -2.83 -16.87
N ASP A 149 -4.49 -3.02 -16.86
CA ASP A 149 -3.75 -3.53 -18.01
C ASP A 149 -3.89 -5.05 -18.21
N LEU A 150 -4.19 -5.80 -17.14
CA LEU A 150 -4.29 -7.27 -17.16
C LEU A 150 -5.67 -7.81 -17.55
N PHE A 151 -6.75 -7.08 -17.23
CA PHE A 151 -8.12 -7.57 -17.35
C PHE A 151 -8.98 -6.75 -18.29
N PHE A 152 -9.93 -7.41 -18.95
CA PHE A 152 -10.97 -6.76 -19.75
C PHE A 152 -12.02 -6.08 -18.86
N LEU A 153 -12.73 -5.09 -19.42
CA LEU A 153 -13.72 -4.29 -18.72
C LEU A 153 -14.73 -5.11 -17.89
N HIS A 154 -15.27 -6.20 -18.45
CA HIS A 154 -16.25 -7.05 -17.77
C HIS A 154 -15.70 -7.85 -16.57
N GLN A 155 -14.38 -8.07 -16.50
CA GLN A 155 -13.72 -8.78 -15.39
C GLN A 155 -13.16 -7.83 -14.34
N ARG A 156 -12.85 -6.59 -14.74
CA ARG A 156 -12.17 -5.60 -13.88
C ARG A 156 -12.90 -5.40 -12.56
N GLY A 157 -14.23 -5.22 -12.57
CA GLY A 157 -15.00 -4.96 -11.35
C GLY A 157 -14.72 -5.97 -10.24
N ARG A 158 -14.74 -7.28 -10.57
CA ARG A 158 -14.47 -8.36 -9.59
C ARG A 158 -13.05 -8.29 -9.03
N VAL A 159 -12.06 -8.07 -9.90
CA VAL A 159 -10.65 -8.03 -9.50
C VAL A 159 -10.35 -6.80 -8.65
N PHE A 160 -10.94 -5.64 -8.98
CA PHE A 160 -10.88 -4.44 -8.16
C PHE A 160 -11.48 -4.65 -6.77
N THR A 161 -12.61 -5.35 -6.66
CA THR A 161 -13.20 -5.68 -5.36
C THR A 161 -12.27 -6.54 -4.50
N TYR A 162 -11.66 -7.59 -5.06
CA TYR A 162 -10.71 -8.42 -4.29
C TYR A 162 -9.47 -7.63 -3.86
N PHE A 163 -8.96 -6.75 -4.71
CA PHE A 163 -7.84 -5.88 -4.39
C PHE A 163 -8.18 -4.88 -3.28
N HIS A 164 -9.35 -4.24 -3.38
CA HIS A 164 -9.81 -3.28 -2.38
C HIS A 164 -10.10 -3.97 -1.03
N PHE A 165 -10.68 -5.16 -1.07
CA PHE A 165 -10.87 -5.97 0.14
C PHE A 165 -9.54 -6.26 0.85
N ALA A 166 -8.46 -6.56 0.11
CA ALA A 166 -7.15 -6.78 0.71
C ALA A 166 -6.57 -5.51 1.35
N LEU A 167 -6.85 -4.34 0.78
CA LEU A 167 -6.50 -3.03 1.34
C LEU A 167 -7.24 -2.80 2.66
N ASP A 168 -8.57 -2.88 2.65
CA ASP A 168 -9.41 -2.63 3.81
C ASP A 168 -9.10 -3.62 4.94
N PHE A 169 -8.95 -4.91 4.60
CA PHE A 169 -8.56 -5.94 5.54
C PHE A 169 -7.19 -5.65 6.17
N GLY A 170 -6.24 -5.08 5.42
CA GLY A 170 -4.94 -4.67 5.96
C GLY A 170 -5.06 -3.59 7.03
N THR A 171 -5.97 -2.64 6.82
CA THR A 171 -6.18 -1.51 7.73
C THR A 171 -6.92 -1.89 9.02
N VAL A 172 -7.86 -2.83 8.94
CA VAL A 172 -8.64 -3.30 10.11
C VAL A 172 -7.86 -4.38 10.86
N ALA A 173 -7.34 -5.39 10.15
CA ALA A 173 -6.70 -6.53 10.81
C ALA A 173 -5.40 -6.16 11.54
N SER A 174 -4.67 -5.15 11.04
CA SER A 174 -3.38 -4.80 11.63
C SER A 174 -3.42 -4.32 13.08
N PRO A 175 -4.19 -3.27 13.43
CA PRO A 175 -4.28 -2.81 14.83
C PRO A 175 -4.77 -3.92 15.75
N THR A 176 -5.81 -4.66 15.34
CA THR A 176 -6.38 -5.78 16.08
C THR A 176 -5.36 -6.88 16.35
N LEU A 177 -4.70 -7.41 15.31
CA LEU A 177 -3.69 -8.46 15.44
C LEU A 177 -2.48 -7.97 16.25
N SER A 178 -2.05 -6.73 16.02
CA SER A 178 -0.96 -6.11 16.78
C SER A 178 -1.25 -6.04 18.27
N ALA A 179 -2.48 -5.74 18.68
CA ALA A 179 -2.89 -5.69 20.07
C ALA A 179 -2.89 -7.08 20.72
N PHE A 180 -3.41 -8.10 20.03
CA PHE A 180 -3.36 -9.48 20.52
C PHE A 180 -1.92 -9.97 20.66
N ILE A 181 -1.08 -9.75 19.64
CA ILE A 181 0.33 -10.18 19.65
C ILE A 181 1.12 -9.47 20.75
N SER A 182 0.90 -8.17 20.95
CA SER A 182 1.61 -7.39 21.98
C SER A 182 1.21 -7.76 23.41
N THR A 183 0.07 -8.44 23.60
CA THR A 183 -0.47 -8.84 24.91
C THR A 183 -0.39 -10.34 25.18
N ALA A 184 -0.02 -11.16 24.19
CA ALA A 184 0.01 -12.62 24.30
C ALA A 184 1.26 -13.20 24.98
N GLY A 185 2.32 -12.40 25.19
CA GLY A 185 3.60 -12.86 25.73
C GLY A 185 3.72 -12.77 27.26
N HIS A 186 4.69 -13.52 27.80
CA HIS A 186 5.09 -13.46 29.23
C HIS A 186 5.70 -12.10 29.61
N ASP A 187 6.33 -11.43 28.63
CA ASP A 187 6.76 -10.03 28.66
C ASP A 187 6.01 -9.24 27.57
N PRO A 188 4.89 -8.57 27.88
CA PRO A 188 4.13 -7.82 26.88
C PRO A 188 4.95 -6.64 26.36
N SER A 189 5.43 -6.75 25.12
CA SER A 189 6.16 -5.71 24.43
C SER A 189 5.39 -5.22 23.20
N TRP A 190 5.28 -3.91 23.10
CA TRP A 190 4.72 -3.22 21.93
C TRP A 190 5.56 -3.46 20.66
N THR A 191 6.82 -3.84 20.79
CA THR A 191 7.73 -4.09 19.65
C THR A 191 7.26 -5.26 18.78
N TYR A 192 6.56 -6.24 19.36
CA TYR A 192 6.07 -7.40 18.61
C TYR A 192 5.03 -7.02 17.55
N ALA A 193 4.27 -5.92 17.75
CA ALA A 193 3.41 -5.32 16.73
C ALA A 193 4.18 -4.95 15.45
N PHE A 194 5.44 -4.57 15.57
CA PHE A 194 6.27 -4.17 14.44
C PHE A 194 7.01 -5.35 13.82
N TRP A 195 7.39 -6.36 14.62
CA TRP A 195 8.04 -7.56 14.10
C TRP A 195 7.14 -8.42 13.22
N TRP A 196 5.85 -8.56 13.57
CA TRP A 196 4.95 -9.36 12.72
C TRP A 196 4.66 -8.67 11.38
N THR A 197 4.49 -7.34 11.37
CA THR A 197 4.33 -6.56 10.13
C THR A 197 5.60 -6.50 9.30
N ALA A 198 6.78 -6.49 9.92
CA ALA A 198 8.07 -6.64 9.22
C ALA A 198 8.17 -8.01 8.52
N GLY A 199 7.78 -9.10 9.19
CA GLY A 199 7.73 -10.43 8.57
C GLY A 199 6.74 -10.51 7.41
N LEU A 200 5.55 -9.90 7.57
CA LEU A 200 4.52 -9.86 6.54
C LEU A 200 4.95 -9.07 5.30
N THR A 201 5.58 -7.90 5.48
CA THR A 201 6.11 -7.07 4.38
C THR A 201 7.33 -7.70 3.72
N ALA A 202 8.19 -8.41 4.46
CA ALA A 202 9.26 -9.21 3.87
C ALA A 202 8.71 -10.33 2.97
N LEU A 203 7.70 -11.06 3.43
CA LEU A 203 7.02 -12.09 2.62
C LEU A 203 6.39 -11.46 1.37
N ALA A 204 5.72 -10.32 1.52
CA ALA A 204 5.15 -9.59 0.39
C ALA A 204 6.21 -9.15 -0.62
N ALA A 205 7.35 -8.63 -0.19
CA ALA A 205 8.45 -8.25 -1.06
C ALA A 205 8.98 -9.45 -1.87
N ILE A 206 9.13 -10.62 -1.22
CA ILE A 206 9.52 -11.87 -1.86
C ILE A 206 8.48 -12.28 -2.92
N MET A 207 7.20 -12.24 -2.57
CA MET A 207 6.12 -12.61 -3.49
C MET A 207 6.01 -11.64 -4.68
N VAL A 208 6.21 -10.34 -4.45
CA VAL A 208 6.29 -9.35 -5.53
C VAL A 208 7.46 -9.66 -6.46
N PHE A 209 8.64 -9.96 -5.91
CA PHE A 209 9.82 -10.30 -6.72
C PHE A 209 9.55 -11.51 -7.63
N PHE A 210 8.97 -12.59 -7.11
CA PHE A 210 8.75 -13.81 -7.90
C PHE A 210 7.56 -13.71 -8.87
N PHE A 211 6.44 -13.10 -8.46
CA PHE A 211 5.18 -13.21 -9.21
C PHE A 211 4.82 -11.96 -10.01
N VAL A 212 5.26 -10.76 -9.60
CA VAL A 212 4.90 -9.52 -10.30
C VAL A 212 5.80 -9.31 -11.51
N TYR A 213 5.19 -8.97 -12.64
CA TYR A 213 5.86 -8.61 -13.89
C TYR A 213 5.43 -7.21 -14.28
N GLU A 214 6.27 -6.54 -15.06
CA GLU A 214 5.90 -5.24 -15.60
C GLU A 214 4.75 -5.35 -16.61
N THR A 215 3.76 -4.48 -16.45
CA THR A 215 2.52 -4.49 -17.24
C THR A 215 2.37 -3.23 -18.09
N ALA A 216 3.40 -2.37 -18.15
CA ALA A 216 3.39 -1.19 -18.99
C ALA A 216 3.35 -1.59 -20.47
N TRP A 217 2.18 -1.44 -21.09
CA TRP A 217 1.96 -1.64 -22.52
C TRP A 217 1.30 -0.40 -23.09
N ASP A 218 1.91 0.23 -24.09
CA ASP A 218 1.34 1.40 -24.75
C ASP A 218 0.42 0.94 -25.88
N ARG A 219 -0.86 1.32 -25.78
CA ARG A 219 -1.92 0.97 -26.74
C ARG A 219 -2.24 2.11 -27.71
N SER A 220 -1.45 3.19 -27.70
CA SER A 220 -1.63 4.28 -28.67
C SER A 220 -1.25 3.85 -30.08
N GLU A 221 -1.96 4.37 -31.08
CA GLU A 221 -1.69 4.05 -32.48
C GLU A 221 -0.27 4.50 -32.85
N GLY A 222 0.57 3.56 -33.32
CA GLY A 222 1.98 3.82 -33.65
C GLY A 222 2.95 3.78 -32.46
N ALA A 223 2.52 3.28 -31.30
CA ALA A 223 3.41 3.05 -30.17
C ALA A 223 4.47 1.97 -30.50
N ASP A 224 5.74 2.36 -30.43
CA ASP A 224 6.86 1.43 -30.58
C ASP A 224 7.03 0.61 -29.28
N ASN A 225 6.44 -0.57 -29.22
CA ASN A 225 6.63 -1.53 -28.12
C ASN A 225 7.82 -2.48 -28.38
N ASP A 226 8.41 -2.44 -29.57
CA ASP A 226 9.51 -3.32 -30.00
C ASP A 226 10.87 -2.91 -29.44
N SER A 227 11.05 -1.62 -29.11
CA SER A 227 12.27 -1.13 -28.45
C SER A 227 12.41 -1.55 -26.98
N ILE A 228 11.39 -2.19 -26.39
CA ILE A 228 11.44 -2.67 -25.01
C ILE A 228 12.25 -3.97 -24.98
N ALA A 229 13.37 -3.97 -24.24
CA ALA A 229 14.21 -5.15 -24.11
C ALA A 229 13.44 -6.28 -23.42
N THR A 230 13.46 -7.48 -24.02
CA THR A 230 12.98 -8.73 -23.41
C THR A 230 14.18 -9.59 -23.00
N PRO A 231 14.69 -9.47 -21.76
CA PRO A 231 15.79 -10.31 -21.31
C PRO A 231 15.39 -11.78 -21.31
N GLU A 232 16.22 -12.63 -21.90
CA GLU A 232 16.02 -14.08 -21.86
C GLU A 232 16.44 -14.64 -20.49
N GLY A 233 15.56 -15.40 -19.85
CA GLY A 233 15.79 -16.04 -18.55
C GLY A 233 15.03 -15.41 -17.38
N PHE A 234 14.54 -16.26 -16.47
CA PHE A 234 13.69 -15.84 -15.34
C PHE A 234 14.38 -14.76 -14.47
N PHE A 235 15.59 -15.04 -13.98
CA PHE A 235 16.31 -14.09 -13.13
C PHE A 235 16.75 -12.82 -13.87
N ALA A 236 17.16 -12.93 -15.13
CA ALA A 236 17.56 -11.77 -15.94
C ALA A 236 16.38 -10.81 -16.19
N SER A 237 15.19 -11.37 -16.49
CA SER A 237 13.95 -10.60 -16.63
C SER A 237 13.57 -9.91 -15.31
N LYS A 238 13.71 -10.60 -14.17
CA LYS A 238 13.41 -10.01 -12.85
C LYS A 238 14.39 -8.92 -12.46
N ILE A 239 15.68 -9.14 -12.66
CA ILE A 239 16.70 -8.12 -12.40
C ILE A 239 16.46 -6.91 -13.30
N ALA A 240 16.22 -7.08 -14.59
CA ALA A 240 15.90 -5.96 -15.48
C ALA A 240 14.61 -5.21 -15.08
N THR A 241 13.63 -5.94 -14.52
CA THR A 241 12.36 -5.37 -14.03
C THR A 241 12.52 -4.55 -12.74
N PHE A 242 13.35 -5.01 -11.79
CA PHE A 242 13.47 -4.38 -10.47
C PHE A 242 14.75 -3.53 -10.29
N PHE A 243 15.78 -3.73 -11.12
CA PHE A 243 17.10 -3.09 -11.08
C PHE A 243 17.59 -2.80 -12.52
N PRO A 244 17.37 -1.62 -13.16
CA PRO A 244 16.94 -0.31 -12.67
C PRO A 244 15.53 0.07 -13.17
N GLY A 245 14.70 -0.91 -13.56
CA GLY A 245 13.30 -0.74 -14.01
C GLY A 245 13.10 0.01 -15.33
N THR A 246 14.08 0.85 -15.72
CA THR A 246 14.14 1.62 -16.98
C THR A 246 14.42 0.78 -18.22
N LYS A 247 14.79 -0.51 -18.07
CA LYS A 247 15.11 -1.39 -19.21
C LYS A 247 13.89 -2.07 -19.82
N VAL A 248 12.82 -2.25 -19.04
CA VAL A 248 11.57 -2.93 -19.46
C VAL A 248 10.38 -1.98 -19.58
N THR A 249 10.58 -0.69 -19.32
CA THR A 249 9.58 0.36 -19.57
C THR A 249 10.23 1.55 -20.24
N LYS A 250 9.55 2.18 -21.21
CA LYS A 250 9.97 3.48 -21.74
C LYS A 250 9.99 4.51 -20.60
N SER A 251 11.18 4.95 -20.22
CA SER A 251 11.35 6.00 -19.20
C SER A 251 10.73 7.30 -19.73
N ALA A 252 9.73 7.83 -19.02
CA ALA A 252 9.20 9.15 -19.33
C ALA A 252 10.29 10.21 -19.08
N SER A 253 10.31 11.26 -19.92
CA SER A 253 11.16 12.42 -19.69
C SER A 253 10.69 13.17 -18.43
N ILE A 254 11.61 13.82 -17.70
CA ILE A 254 11.29 14.58 -16.47
C ILE A 254 10.18 15.61 -16.71
N LYS A 255 10.14 16.24 -17.88
CA LYS A 255 9.05 17.17 -18.27
C LYS A 255 7.69 16.47 -18.34
N GLN A 256 7.63 15.30 -18.97
CA GLN A 256 6.41 14.50 -19.07
C GLN A 256 5.98 13.97 -17.70
N THR A 257 6.94 13.60 -16.85
CA THR A 257 6.68 13.16 -15.48
C THR A 257 6.06 14.28 -14.64
N LEU A 258 6.53 15.53 -14.79
CA LEU A 258 5.95 16.70 -14.12
C LEU A 258 4.54 17.02 -14.64
N GLU A 259 4.31 16.92 -15.95
CA GLU A 259 2.96 17.06 -16.50
C GLU A 259 2.00 15.98 -15.97
N VAL A 260 2.46 14.74 -15.88
CA VAL A 260 1.68 13.63 -15.32
C VAL A 260 1.41 13.83 -13.82
N ALA A 261 2.36 14.38 -13.07
CA ALA A 261 2.16 14.73 -11.66
C ALA A 261 1.08 15.81 -11.47
N ALA A 262 0.91 16.72 -12.44
CA ALA A 262 -0.11 17.76 -12.39
C ALA A 262 -1.53 17.25 -12.75
N ARG A 263 -1.66 16.16 -13.52
CA ARG A 263 -2.96 15.64 -13.97
C ARG A 263 -3.91 15.26 -12.84
N PRO A 264 -3.51 14.57 -11.76
CA PRO A 264 -4.38 14.29 -10.63
C PRO A 264 -4.99 15.55 -10.01
N PHE A 265 -4.24 16.65 -9.91
CA PHE A 265 -4.74 17.92 -9.37
C PHE A 265 -5.78 18.56 -10.28
N LEU A 266 -5.56 18.50 -11.60
CA LEU A 266 -6.53 18.98 -12.59
C LEU A 266 -7.82 18.15 -12.58
N ILE A 267 -7.70 16.82 -12.45
CA ILE A 267 -8.85 15.92 -12.33
C ILE A 267 -9.58 16.16 -10.99
N ALA A 268 -8.84 16.39 -9.90
CA ALA A 268 -9.41 16.69 -8.59
C ALA A 268 -10.20 18.00 -8.58
N ALA A 269 -9.82 18.99 -9.40
CA ALA A 269 -10.56 20.24 -9.55
C ALA A 269 -11.90 20.09 -10.30
N SER A 270 -12.20 18.92 -10.88
CA SER A 270 -13.46 18.70 -11.57
C SER A 270 -14.64 18.57 -10.58
N PRO A 271 -15.83 19.16 -10.86
CA PRO A 271 -16.95 19.15 -9.92
C PRO A 271 -17.39 17.76 -9.42
N PRO A 272 -17.48 16.72 -10.27
CA PRO A 272 -17.84 15.38 -9.81
C PRO A 272 -16.80 14.80 -8.84
N MET A 273 -15.51 15.07 -9.08
CA MET A 273 -14.43 14.57 -8.25
C MET A 273 -14.32 15.33 -6.93
N LEU A 274 -14.69 16.61 -6.90
CA LEU A 274 -14.83 17.38 -5.65
C LEU A 274 -15.95 16.83 -4.78
N LEU A 275 -17.12 16.50 -5.36
CA LEU A 275 -18.22 15.90 -4.61
C LEU A 275 -17.86 14.51 -4.06
N LEU A 276 -17.28 13.65 -4.90
CA LEU A 276 -16.83 12.33 -4.48
C LEU A 276 -15.69 12.43 -3.47
N GLY A 277 -14.74 13.33 -3.69
CA GLY A 277 -13.62 13.60 -2.80
C GLY A 277 -14.08 14.11 -1.44
N PHE A 278 -15.08 14.98 -1.38
CA PHE A 278 -15.69 15.43 -0.12
C PHE A 278 -16.34 14.28 0.65
N PHE A 279 -17.09 13.42 -0.05
CA PHE A 279 -17.68 12.22 0.56
C PHE A 279 -16.62 11.27 1.11
N VAL A 280 -15.58 10.96 0.31
CA VAL A 280 -14.49 10.06 0.72
C VAL A 280 -13.68 10.68 1.86
N LEU A 281 -13.41 12.00 1.82
CA LEU A 281 -12.73 12.71 2.91
C LEU A 281 -13.50 12.59 4.23
N PHE A 282 -14.82 12.78 4.19
CA PHE A 282 -15.64 12.64 5.39
C PHE A 282 -15.67 11.19 5.88
N ASN A 283 -15.89 10.22 4.99
CA ASN A 283 -15.98 8.81 5.35
C ASN A 283 -14.65 8.27 5.91
N PHE A 284 -13.56 8.41 5.14
CA PHE A 284 -12.24 7.95 5.54
C PHE A 284 -11.67 8.76 6.71
N GLY A 285 -11.86 10.09 6.69
CA GLY A 285 -11.41 10.97 7.78
C GLY A 285 -12.12 10.66 9.10
N PHE A 286 -13.43 10.42 9.08
CA PHE A 286 -14.18 10.00 10.26
C PHE A 286 -13.72 8.63 10.75
N TYR A 287 -13.52 7.66 9.85
CA TYR A 287 -13.00 6.34 10.20
C TYR A 287 -11.62 6.42 10.88
N VAL A 288 -10.65 7.13 10.28
CA VAL A 288 -9.30 7.27 10.85
C VAL A 288 -9.32 8.01 12.19
N ALA A 289 -10.15 9.05 12.32
CA ALA A 289 -10.31 9.78 13.56
C ALA A 289 -10.86 8.86 14.66
N MET A 290 -11.87 8.04 14.35
CA MET A 290 -12.45 7.12 15.31
C MET A 290 -11.42 6.09 15.77
N ASN A 291 -10.78 5.36 14.86
CA ASN A 291 -9.76 4.37 15.22
C ASN A 291 -8.58 4.97 16.00
N SER A 292 -8.16 6.20 15.72
CA SER A 292 -7.03 6.82 16.42
C SER A 292 -7.38 7.23 17.85
N ILE A 293 -8.65 7.54 18.09
CA ILE A 293 -9.14 8.10 19.35
C ILE A 293 -9.71 7.00 20.26
N THR A 294 -10.25 5.91 19.70
CA THR A 294 -10.74 4.71 20.42
C THR A 294 -9.80 4.25 21.55
N PRO A 295 -8.50 3.99 21.33
CA PRO A 295 -7.61 3.55 22.40
C PRO A 295 -7.38 4.65 23.46
N VAL A 296 -7.44 5.93 23.08
CA VAL A 296 -7.24 7.05 24.02
C VAL A 296 -8.42 7.18 25.00
N TRP A 297 -9.66 6.93 24.55
CA TRP A 297 -10.84 7.00 25.44
C TRP A 297 -11.07 5.71 26.21
N LEU A 298 -11.00 4.57 25.54
CA LEU A 298 -11.30 3.27 26.16
C LEU A 298 -10.23 2.86 27.17
N GLN A 299 -8.95 3.09 26.88
CA GLN A 299 -7.85 2.65 27.75
C GLN A 299 -7.52 3.66 28.86
N LYS A 300 -8.15 4.85 28.87
CA LYS A 300 -7.94 5.85 29.91
C LYS A 300 -8.39 5.27 31.26
N PRO A 301 -7.60 5.42 32.34
CA PRO A 301 -7.95 4.86 33.65
C PRO A 301 -9.29 5.42 34.17
N VAL A 302 -10.07 4.58 34.86
CA VAL A 302 -11.35 4.96 35.48
C VAL A 302 -11.19 6.16 36.43
N LYS A 303 -10.05 6.26 37.12
CA LYS A 303 -9.70 7.39 38.00
C LYS A 303 -9.61 8.74 37.27
N ALA A 304 -9.39 8.75 35.95
CA ALA A 304 -9.31 9.94 35.12
C ALA A 304 -10.56 10.13 34.23
N GLY A 305 -11.67 9.44 34.55
CA GLY A 305 -12.94 9.50 33.83
C GLY A 305 -12.98 8.67 32.54
N GLY A 306 -12.13 7.64 32.41
CA GLY A 306 -12.14 6.71 31.27
C GLY A 306 -12.77 5.35 31.59
N TYR A 307 -12.71 4.41 30.64
CA TYR A 307 -13.30 3.06 30.79
C TYR A 307 -12.32 2.01 31.32
N GLY A 308 -11.01 2.27 31.31
CA GLY A 308 -9.98 1.39 31.86
C GLY A 308 -9.75 0.08 31.08
N PHE A 309 -10.14 0.02 29.81
CA PHE A 309 -9.99 -1.18 28.99
C PHE A 309 -8.52 -1.50 28.73
N THR A 310 -8.20 -2.78 28.69
CA THR A 310 -6.90 -3.27 28.22
C THR A 310 -6.80 -3.17 26.70
N SER A 311 -5.58 -3.20 26.15
CA SER A 311 -5.37 -3.22 24.69
C SER A 311 -6.08 -4.38 24.00
N ARG A 312 -6.23 -5.52 24.70
CA ARG A 312 -6.94 -6.70 24.20
C ARG A 312 -8.45 -6.52 24.19
N GLU A 313 -9.03 -5.92 25.23
CA GLU A 313 -10.47 -5.62 25.26
C GLU A 313 -10.83 -4.55 24.23
N THR A 314 -9.95 -3.56 24.04
CA THR A 314 -10.11 -2.56 22.98
C THR A 314 -10.13 -3.22 21.60
N ALA A 315 -9.25 -4.18 21.34
CA ALA A 315 -9.19 -4.91 20.08
C ALA A 315 -10.39 -5.84 19.82
N LEU A 316 -11.15 -6.20 20.86
CA LEU A 316 -12.40 -6.96 20.69
C LEU A 316 -13.61 -6.07 20.35
N CYS A 317 -13.47 -4.76 20.51
CA CYS A 317 -14.51 -3.78 20.20
C CYS A 317 -14.39 -3.20 18.79
N GLU A 318 -13.26 -3.41 18.11
CA GLU A 318 -13.06 -3.11 16.68
C GLU A 318 -13.49 -4.29 15.80
#